data_AF-A0A662H8S6-F1
#
_entry.id   AF-A0A662H8S6-F1
#
_cell.length_a   1.000
_cell.length_b   1.000
_cell.length_c   1.000
_cell.angle_alpha   90.00
_cell.angle_beta   90.00
_cell.angle_gamma   90.00
#
_symmetry.space_group_name_H-M   'P 1'
#
loop_
_entity.id
_entity.type
_entity.pdbx_description
1 polymer ?
#
loop_
_entity_poly.entity_id
_entity_poly.type
_entity_poly.pdbx_seq_one_letter_code
_entity_poly.pdbx_strand_id
1 'polypeptide(L)'
;MSEEVPLKPITKSDVHKLETALMIATLLRSDLLEKIKNPEDRLTWIDSLAVAAGALARERAGYTTSEIADELGRTEATIRNHLQGRTEAGRMVRETYERFLREGVKIEIPLLERALSVEEIEKLRKDLEETKKKLEESERKITEMTNKLNEVKKRLNEIISML
;
A
#
# COMPACT_ATOMS: atom_id res chain seq x y z
N MET A 1 -7.66 9.82 24.19
CA MET A 1 -8.26 8.46 24.22
C MET A 1 -8.46 8.08 22.78
N SER A 2 -7.80 7.04 22.28
CA SER A 2 -8.05 6.54 20.92
C SER A 2 -9.48 6.05 20.90
N GLU A 3 -10.38 6.73 20.20
CA GLU A 3 -11.77 6.28 20.08
C GLU A 3 -11.77 4.95 19.33
N GLU A 4 -12.12 3.88 20.03
CA GLU A 4 -12.18 2.54 19.48
C GLU A 4 -13.34 2.43 18.48
N VAL A 5 -13.10 1.82 17.33
CA VAL A 5 -14.14 1.61 16.32
C VAL A 5 -15.03 0.43 16.75
N PRO A 6 -16.34 0.64 17.00
CA PRO A 6 -17.21 -0.40 17.51
C PRO A 6 -17.66 -1.35 16.40
N LEU A 7 -17.43 -2.66 16.58
CA LEU A 7 -17.86 -3.69 15.62
C LEU A 7 -19.35 -4.05 15.73
N LYS A 8 -20.00 -3.62 16.82
CA LYS A 8 -21.45 -3.65 17.05
C LYS A 8 -21.91 -2.23 17.39
N PRO A 9 -22.03 -1.35 16.38
CA PRO A 9 -22.34 0.05 16.60
C PRO A 9 -23.75 0.23 17.18
N ILE A 10 -23.92 1.18 18.11
CA ILE A 10 -25.23 1.48 18.73
C ILE A 10 -25.72 2.87 18.32
N THR A 11 -24.82 3.85 18.31
CA THR A 11 -25.16 5.23 17.92
C THR A 11 -24.94 5.47 16.44
N LYS A 12 -25.55 6.53 15.89
CA LYS A 12 -25.26 6.96 14.51
C LYS A 12 -23.78 7.28 14.29
N SER A 13 -23.10 7.81 15.30
CA SER A 13 -21.65 8.07 15.24
C SER A 13 -20.87 6.76 15.12
N ASP A 14 -21.25 5.74 15.90
CA ASP A 14 -20.63 4.42 15.87
C ASP A 14 -20.79 3.76 14.49
N VAL A 15 -21.99 3.85 13.91
CA VAL A 15 -22.26 3.34 12.55
C VAL A 15 -21.32 4.00 11.55
N HIS A 16 -21.20 5.32 11.61
CA HIS A 16 -20.33 6.06 10.71
C HIS A 16 -18.84 5.72 10.90
N LYS A 17 -18.40 5.51 12.15
CA LYS A 17 -17.03 5.06 12.46
C LYS A 17 -16.73 3.68 11.86
N LEU A 18 -17.65 2.73 12.03
CA LEU A 18 -17.51 1.40 11.47
C LEU A 18 -17.53 1.43 9.93
N GLU A 19 -18.47 2.18 9.34
CA GLU A 19 -18.55 2.40 7.89
C GLU A 19 -17.24 2.94 7.33
N THR A 20 -16.72 4.01 7.94
CA THR A 20 -15.47 4.65 7.52
C THR A 20 -14.29 3.69 7.63
N ALA A 21 -14.18 2.98 8.75
CA ALA A 21 -13.11 2.02 8.96
C ALA A 21 -13.14 0.87 7.96
N LEU A 22 -14.32 0.31 7.68
CA LEU A 22 -14.51 -0.75 6.69
C LEU A 22 -14.16 -0.26 5.28
N MET A 23 -14.59 0.94 4.91
CA MET A 23 -14.31 1.51 3.59
C MET A 23 -12.80 1.71 3.41
N ILE A 24 -12.14 2.41 4.33
CA ILE A 24 -10.71 2.71 4.25
C ILE A 24 -9.88 1.41 4.27
N ALA A 25 -10.14 0.53 5.23
CA ALA A 25 -9.36 -0.70 5.35
C ALA A 25 -9.56 -1.64 4.15
N THR A 26 -10.72 -1.61 3.50
CA THR A 26 -10.95 -2.39 2.28
C THR A 26 -10.24 -1.75 1.08
N LEU A 27 -10.33 -0.41 0.92
CA LEU A 27 -9.64 0.35 -0.13
C LEU A 27 -8.12 0.15 -0.11
N LEU A 28 -7.53 -0.05 1.08
CA LEU A 28 -6.10 -0.22 1.25
C LEU A 28 -5.62 -1.68 1.12
N ARG A 29 -6.51 -2.64 0.84
CA ARG A 29 -6.10 -4.02 0.56
C ARG A 29 -5.30 -4.08 -0.74
N SER A 30 -4.20 -4.83 -0.73
CA SER A 30 -3.33 -5.01 -1.90
C SER A 30 -4.06 -5.57 -3.12
N ASP A 31 -4.93 -6.56 -2.91
CA ASP A 31 -5.69 -7.22 -3.98
C ASP A 31 -6.70 -6.28 -4.66
N LEU A 32 -7.28 -5.32 -3.93
CA LEU A 32 -8.12 -4.29 -4.50
C LEU A 32 -7.29 -3.19 -5.18
N LEU A 33 -6.19 -2.74 -4.57
CA LEU A 33 -5.30 -1.74 -5.15
C LEU A 33 -4.76 -2.17 -6.53
N GLU A 34 -4.55 -3.46 -6.74
CA GLU A 34 -4.17 -4.01 -8.04
C GLU A 34 -5.28 -3.93 -9.09
N LYS A 35 -6.53 -4.17 -8.68
CA LYS A 35 -7.71 -4.13 -9.57
C LYS A 35 -8.05 -2.71 -10.02
N ILE A 36 -7.84 -1.73 -9.15
CA ILE A 36 -8.19 -0.32 -9.44
C ILE A 36 -7.03 0.48 -10.07
N LYS A 37 -6.00 -0.20 -10.60
CA LYS A 37 -4.89 0.46 -11.29
C LYS A 37 -5.38 1.33 -12.45
N ASN A 38 -6.39 0.88 -13.18
CA ASN A 38 -7.03 1.64 -14.26
C ASN A 38 -7.96 2.73 -13.69
N PRO A 39 -7.79 4.01 -14.09
CA PRO A 39 -8.58 5.13 -13.56
C PRO A 39 -10.09 5.02 -13.79
N GLU A 40 -10.51 4.43 -14.91
CA GLU A 40 -11.92 4.32 -15.32
C GLU A 40 -12.74 3.45 -14.37
N ASP A 41 -12.13 2.42 -13.79
CA ASP A 41 -12.82 1.50 -12.87
C ASP A 41 -12.88 2.05 -11.43
N ARG A 42 -12.02 3.00 -11.07
CA ARG A 42 -11.87 3.50 -9.68
C ARG A 42 -13.16 4.04 -9.11
N LEU A 43 -13.88 4.86 -9.88
CA LEU A 43 -15.08 5.53 -9.41
C LEU A 43 -16.18 4.51 -9.09
N THR A 44 -16.39 3.53 -9.98
CA THR A 44 -17.36 2.44 -9.80
C THR A 44 -17.03 1.58 -8.58
N TRP A 45 -15.74 1.30 -8.37
CA TRP A 45 -15.28 0.57 -7.19
C TRP A 45 -15.52 1.35 -5.89
N ILE A 46 -15.22 2.64 -5.86
CA ILE A 46 -15.42 3.49 -4.68
C ILE A 46 -16.92 3.55 -4.33
N ASP A 47 -17.79 3.79 -5.31
CA ASP A 47 -19.25 3.82 -5.09
C ASP A 47 -19.76 2.47 -4.54
N SER A 48 -19.37 1.37 -5.18
CA SER A 48 -19.79 0.02 -4.76
C SER A 48 -19.29 -0.34 -3.36
N LEU A 49 -18.08 0.08 -3.00
CA LEU A 49 -17.49 -0.16 -1.68
C LEU A 49 -18.13 0.71 -0.60
N ALA A 50 -18.43 1.97 -0.89
CA ALA A 50 -19.11 2.87 0.03
C ALA A 50 -20.50 2.32 0.38
N VAL A 51 -21.27 1.88 -0.63
CA VAL A 51 -22.58 1.24 -0.41
C VAL A 51 -22.43 -0.05 0.40
N ALA A 52 -21.46 -0.91 0.08
CA ALA A 52 -21.23 -2.16 0.79
C ALA A 52 -20.84 -1.95 2.27
N ALA A 53 -19.92 -1.01 2.55
CA ALA A 53 -19.46 -0.67 3.88
C ALA A 53 -20.59 -0.04 4.70
N GLY A 54 -21.33 0.91 4.12
CA GLY A 54 -22.48 1.55 4.76
C GLY A 54 -23.59 0.56 5.06
N ALA A 55 -23.85 -0.39 4.16
CA ALA A 55 -24.85 -1.44 4.36
C ALA A 55 -24.45 -2.35 5.52
N LEU A 56 -23.20 -2.85 5.52
CA LEU A 56 -22.73 -3.75 6.56
C LEU A 56 -22.71 -3.06 7.93
N ALA A 57 -22.25 -1.81 8.02
CA ALA A 57 -22.21 -1.07 9.27
C ALA A 57 -23.61 -0.91 9.92
N ARG A 58 -24.62 -0.64 9.10
CA ARG A 58 -26.03 -0.53 9.55
C ARG A 58 -26.65 -1.88 9.91
N GLU A 59 -26.36 -2.93 9.13
CA GLU A 59 -26.76 -4.30 9.49
C GLU A 59 -26.24 -4.67 10.90
N ARG A 60 -24.99 -4.29 11.21
CA ARG A 60 -24.39 -4.52 12.54
C ARG A 60 -24.96 -3.64 13.65
N ALA A 61 -25.63 -2.54 13.31
CA ALA A 61 -26.45 -1.76 14.25
C ALA A 61 -27.90 -2.26 14.37
N GLY A 62 -28.28 -3.32 13.65
CA GLY A 62 -29.61 -3.92 13.73
C GLY A 62 -30.66 -3.32 12.80
N TYR A 63 -30.25 -2.51 11.82
CA TYR A 63 -31.14 -1.95 10.82
C TYR A 63 -31.66 -3.07 9.90
N THR A 64 -32.92 -2.95 9.48
CA THR A 64 -33.52 -3.81 8.46
C THR A 64 -33.00 -3.46 7.07
N THR A 65 -33.07 -4.41 6.13
CA THR A 65 -32.68 -4.18 4.72
C THR A 65 -33.41 -2.99 4.09
N SER A 66 -34.66 -2.75 4.48
CA SER A 66 -35.50 -1.64 3.99
C SER A 66 -34.96 -0.29 4.48
N GLU A 67 -34.71 -0.15 5.79
CA GLU A 67 -34.12 1.07 6.36
C GLU A 67 -32.75 1.38 5.76
N ILE A 68 -31.92 0.36 5.53
CA ILE A 68 -30.61 0.51 4.88
C ILE A 68 -30.77 1.00 3.44
N ALA A 69 -31.73 0.44 2.70
CA ALA A 69 -32.00 0.81 1.31
C ALA A 69 -32.43 2.29 1.21
N ASP A 70 -33.34 2.72 2.09
CA ASP A 70 -33.80 4.09 2.19
C ASP A 70 -32.67 5.06 2.55
N GLU A 71 -31.86 4.74 3.57
CA GLU A 71 -30.76 5.62 4.00
C GLU A 71 -29.64 5.74 2.95
N LEU A 72 -29.33 4.66 2.23
CA LEU A 72 -28.26 4.64 1.22
C LEU A 72 -28.75 5.03 -0.18
N GLY A 73 -30.06 5.26 -0.38
CA GLY A 73 -30.64 5.59 -1.67
C GLY A 73 -30.47 4.48 -2.72
N ARG A 74 -30.57 3.21 -2.29
CA ARG A 74 -30.41 2.02 -3.15
C ARG A 74 -31.63 1.11 -3.01
N THR A 75 -31.78 0.13 -3.89
CA THR A 75 -32.85 -0.87 -3.76
C THR A 75 -32.51 -1.91 -2.70
N GLU A 76 -33.52 -2.49 -2.04
CA GLU A 76 -33.30 -3.61 -1.11
C GLU A 76 -32.58 -4.80 -1.77
N ALA A 77 -32.82 -5.03 -3.07
CA ALA A 77 -32.14 -6.08 -3.82
C ALA A 77 -30.62 -5.82 -3.89
N THR A 78 -30.22 -4.57 -4.18
CA THR A 78 -28.82 -4.15 -4.17
C THR A 78 -28.20 -4.33 -2.78
N ILE A 79 -28.87 -3.83 -1.74
CA ILE A 79 -28.38 -3.97 -0.35
C ILE A 79 -28.21 -5.44 0.02
N ARG A 80 -29.21 -6.28 -0.26
CA ARG A 80 -29.16 -7.71 0.03
C ARG A 80 -28.00 -8.41 -0.69
N ASN A 81 -27.73 -8.04 -1.94
CA ASN A 81 -26.61 -8.60 -2.70
C ASN A 81 -25.24 -8.21 -2.10
N HIS A 82 -25.07 -6.97 -1.65
CA HIS A 82 -23.86 -6.54 -0.93
C HIS A 82 -23.73 -7.25 0.42
N LEU A 83 -24.79 -7.21 1.25
CA LEU A 83 -24.79 -7.84 2.58
C LEU A 83 -24.55 -9.34 2.52
N GLN A 84 -25.02 -10.02 1.46
CA GLN A 84 -24.81 -11.45 1.24
C GLN A 84 -23.45 -11.79 0.59
N GLY A 85 -22.66 -10.78 0.21
CA GLY A 85 -21.35 -10.97 -0.43
C GLY A 85 -21.44 -11.51 -1.85
N ARG A 86 -22.57 -11.31 -2.53
CA ARG A 86 -22.75 -11.70 -3.95
C ARG A 86 -22.07 -10.72 -4.89
N THR A 87 -21.96 -9.47 -4.48
CA THR A 87 -21.14 -8.47 -5.18
C THR A 87 -19.70 -8.59 -4.70
N GLU A 88 -18.76 -8.22 -5.58
CA GLU A 88 -17.34 -8.30 -5.23
C GLU A 88 -16.96 -7.33 -4.10
N ALA A 89 -17.49 -6.11 -4.15
CA ALA A 89 -17.35 -5.13 -3.06
C ALA A 89 -17.94 -5.64 -1.74
N GLY A 90 -19.13 -6.26 -1.78
CA GLY A 90 -19.76 -6.85 -0.60
C GLY A 90 -18.92 -7.97 0.02
N ARG A 91 -18.37 -8.85 -0.82
CA ARG A 91 -17.45 -9.90 -0.38
C ARG A 91 -16.21 -9.31 0.30
N MET A 92 -15.55 -8.35 -0.34
CA MET A 92 -14.32 -7.74 0.21
C MET A 92 -14.55 -7.03 1.53
N VAL A 93 -15.65 -6.26 1.66
CA VAL A 93 -16.01 -5.56 2.89
C VAL A 93 -16.31 -6.55 4.02
N ARG A 94 -17.02 -7.65 3.73
CA ARG A 94 -17.28 -8.70 4.72
C ARG A 94 -15.98 -9.35 5.19
N GLU A 95 -15.08 -9.71 4.28
CA GLU A 95 -13.77 -10.27 4.63
C GLU A 95 -12.97 -9.31 5.53
N THR A 96 -13.02 -8.00 5.24
CA THR A 96 -12.41 -6.96 6.09
C THR A 96 -13.03 -6.93 7.49
N TYR A 97 -14.37 -6.99 7.59
CA TYR A 97 -15.06 -7.04 8.88
C TYR A 97 -14.74 -8.31 9.69
N GLU A 98 -14.68 -9.46 9.03
CA GLU A 98 -14.27 -10.73 9.65
C GLU A 98 -12.82 -10.70 10.16
N ARG A 99 -11.92 -9.99 9.46
CA ARG A 99 -10.58 -9.71 9.97
C ARG A 99 -10.63 -8.82 11.22
N PHE A 100 -11.42 -7.74 11.21
CA PHE A 100 -11.58 -6.88 12.38
C PHE A 100 -12.11 -7.64 13.61
N LEU A 101 -13.04 -8.59 13.43
CA LEU A 101 -13.54 -9.43 14.52
C LEU A 101 -12.45 -10.30 15.16
N ARG A 102 -11.45 -10.74 14.38
CA ARG A 102 -10.37 -11.63 14.85
C ARG A 102 -9.19 -10.86 15.45
N GLU A 103 -8.82 -9.76 14.83
CA GLU A 103 -7.54 -9.08 15.06
C GLU A 103 -7.69 -7.70 15.73
N GLY A 104 -8.94 -7.24 15.89
CA GLY A 104 -9.25 -5.85 16.20
C GLY A 104 -9.21 -4.96 14.96
N VAL A 105 -9.70 -3.73 15.09
CA VAL A 105 -9.69 -2.75 13.99
C VAL A 105 -8.27 -2.21 13.81
N LYS A 106 -7.56 -2.76 12.84
CA LYS A 106 -6.23 -2.30 12.39
C LYS A 106 -6.33 -1.86 10.94
N ILE A 107 -6.06 -0.58 10.71
CA ILE A 107 -5.99 0.00 9.37
C ILE A 107 -4.52 0.17 9.03
N GLU A 108 -3.99 -0.78 8.29
CA GLU A 108 -2.65 -0.67 7.72
C GLU A 108 -2.71 0.34 6.58
N ILE A 109 -1.79 1.31 6.57
CA ILE A 109 -1.67 2.32 5.52
C ILE A 109 -0.42 1.99 4.71
N PRO A 110 -0.54 1.30 3.55
CA PRO A 110 0.61 0.95 2.70
C PRO A 110 1.43 2.17 2.25
N LEU A 111 0.84 3.37 2.25
CA LEU A 111 1.53 4.61 1.91
C LEU A 111 2.33 5.22 3.07
N LEU A 112 2.00 4.95 4.33
CA LEU A 112 2.73 5.55 5.46
C LEU A 112 4.13 4.94 5.60
N GLU A 113 4.25 3.63 5.35
CA GLU A 113 5.54 2.95 5.21
C GLU A 113 6.36 3.53 4.05
N ARG A 114 5.70 3.89 2.93
CA ARG A 114 6.35 4.56 1.79
C ARG A 114 6.73 6.02 2.08
N ALA A 115 5.93 6.77 2.82
CA ALA A 115 6.20 8.17 3.15
C ALA A 115 7.41 8.29 4.09
N LEU A 116 7.51 7.40 5.09
CA LEU A 116 8.70 7.27 5.94
C LEU A 116 9.93 6.81 5.14
N SER A 117 9.73 6.02 4.08
CA SER A 117 10.82 5.59 3.19
C SER A 117 11.36 6.67 2.26
N VAL A 118 10.70 7.84 2.08
CA VAL A 118 11.17 8.86 1.12
C VAL A 118 12.52 9.44 1.55
N GLU A 119 12.69 9.72 2.83
CA GLU A 119 13.93 10.27 3.39
C GLU A 119 15.06 9.24 3.37
N GLU A 120 14.75 7.98 3.63
CA GLU A 120 15.69 6.86 3.44
C GLU A 120 16.05 6.64 1.97
N ILE A 121 15.09 6.77 1.04
CA ILE A 121 15.32 6.67 -0.39
C ILE A 121 16.21 7.82 -0.88
N GLU A 122 16.00 9.04 -0.40
CA GLU A 122 16.86 10.19 -0.72
C GLU A 122 18.28 10.01 -0.18
N LYS A 123 18.41 9.52 1.06
CA LYS A 123 19.72 9.19 1.63
C LYS A 123 20.43 8.09 0.83
N LEU A 124 19.73 7.00 0.50
CA LEU A 124 20.27 5.91 -0.32
C LEU A 124 20.69 6.38 -1.71
N ARG A 125 19.93 7.30 -2.33
CA ARG A 125 20.30 7.91 -3.62
C ARG A 125 21.59 8.71 -3.51
N LYS A 126 21.76 9.49 -2.43
CA LYS A 126 22.98 10.26 -2.18
C LYS A 126 24.18 9.36 -1.94
N ASP A 127 24.02 8.33 -1.10
CA ASP A 127 25.08 7.36 -0.80
C ASP A 127 25.48 6.57 -2.05
N LEU A 128 24.51 6.23 -2.92
CA LEU A 128 24.76 5.55 -4.19
C LEU A 128 25.56 6.42 -5.16
N GLU A 129 25.26 7.71 -5.25
CA GLU A 129 25.99 8.66 -6.08
C GLU A 129 27.43 8.87 -5.58
N GLU A 130 27.62 8.99 -4.26
CA GLU A 130 28.95 9.12 -3.67
C GLU A 130 29.80 7.86 -3.88
N THR A 131 29.17 6.68 -3.73
CA THR A 131 29.84 5.40 -3.97
C THR A 131 30.26 5.23 -5.43
N LYS A 132 29.40 5.64 -6.38
CA LYS A 132 29.75 5.65 -7.81
C LYS A 132 30.98 6.52 -8.10
N LYS A 133 31.04 7.72 -7.53
CA LYS A 133 32.20 8.61 -7.70
C LYS A 133 33.49 8.00 -7.14
N LYS A 134 33.43 7.38 -5.96
CA LYS A 134 34.58 6.68 -5.35
C LYS A 134 35.03 5.48 -6.18
N LEU A 135 34.08 4.77 -6.79
CA LEU A 135 34.36 3.65 -7.69
C LEU A 135 35.09 4.13 -8.94
N GLU A 136 34.57 5.16 -9.62
CA GLU A 136 35.21 5.75 -10.80
C GLU A 136 36.63 6.27 -10.50
N GLU A 137 36.84 6.93 -9.36
CA GLU A 137 38.18 7.36 -8.92
C GLU A 137 39.12 6.18 -8.69
N SER A 138 38.63 5.11 -8.07
CA SER A 138 39.43 3.92 -7.79
C SER A 138 39.81 3.20 -9.09
N GLU A 139 38.88 3.08 -10.04
CA GLU A 139 39.13 2.53 -11.37
C GLU A 139 40.18 3.34 -12.15
N ARG A 140 40.12 4.68 -12.07
CA ARG A 140 41.16 5.56 -12.64
C ARG A 140 42.52 5.31 -12.01
N LYS A 141 42.60 5.24 -10.68
CA LYS A 141 43.86 4.98 -9.96
C LYS A 141 44.45 3.62 -10.30
N ILE A 142 43.61 2.57 -10.40
CA ILE A 142 44.04 1.23 -10.83
C ILE A 142 44.60 1.29 -12.26
N THR A 143 43.93 1.99 -13.16
CA THR A 143 44.37 2.16 -14.55
C THR A 143 45.73 2.86 -14.62
N GLU A 144 45.90 3.97 -13.88
CA GLU A 144 47.19 4.68 -13.80
C GLU A 144 48.31 3.81 -13.23
N MET A 145 48.06 3.10 -12.13
CA MET A 145 49.04 2.21 -11.52
C MET A 145 49.42 1.07 -12.47
N THR A 146 48.46 0.50 -13.18
CA THR A 146 48.70 -0.55 -14.18
C THR A 146 49.59 -0.04 -15.31
N ASN A 147 49.34 1.17 -15.81
CA ASN A 147 50.17 1.80 -16.84
C ASN A 147 51.60 2.03 -16.34
N LYS A 148 51.76 2.59 -15.13
CA LYS A 148 53.09 2.79 -14.51
C LYS A 148 53.83 1.47 -14.31
N LEU A 149 53.14 0.42 -13.86
CA LEU A 149 53.73 -0.90 -13.67
C LEU A 149 54.22 -1.49 -15.00
N ASN A 150 53.43 -1.35 -16.07
CA ASN A 150 53.81 -1.78 -17.41
C ASN A 150 55.04 -1.02 -17.93
N GLU A 151 55.12 0.29 -17.68
CA GLU A 151 56.28 1.10 -18.05
C GLU A 151 57.55 0.66 -17.29
N VAL A 152 57.44 0.44 -15.98
CA VAL A 152 58.55 -0.08 -15.16
C VAL A 152 58.98 -1.46 -15.65
N LYS A 153 58.03 -2.36 -15.95
CA LYS A 153 58.32 -3.69 -16.50
C LYS A 153 59.04 -3.62 -17.84
N LYS A 154 58.63 -2.69 -18.72
CA LYS A 154 59.29 -2.46 -20.00
C LYS A 154 60.74 -2.00 -19.83
N ARG A 155 60.97 -1.00 -18.98
CA ARG A 155 62.33 -0.50 -18.67
C ARG A 155 63.21 -1.58 -18.06
N LEU A 156 62.67 -2.41 -17.17
CA LEU A 156 63.41 -3.54 -16.57
C LEU A 156 63.83 -4.56 -17.63
N ASN A 157 62.93 -4.90 -18.56
CA ASN A 157 63.26 -5.81 -19.67
C ASN A 157 64.33 -5.23 -20.60
N GLU A 158 64.29 -3.93 -20.88
CA GLU A 158 65.33 -3.23 -21.65
C GLU A 158 66.69 -3.34 -20.96
N ILE A 159 66.76 -3.10 -19.65
CA ILE A 159 68.01 -3.24 -18.86
C ILE A 159 68.52 -4.69 -18.88
N ILE A 160 67.64 -5.68 -18.67
CA ILE A 160 68.02 -7.10 -18.70
C ILE A 160 68.58 -7.49 -20.07
N SER A 161 68.06 -6.92 -21.16
CA SER A 161 68.55 -7.21 -22.52
C SER A 161 69.92 -6.61 -22.86
N MET A 162 70.44 -5.71 -22.02
CA MET A 162 71.74 -5.06 -22.18
C MET A 162 72.85 -5.67 -21.31
N LEU A 163 72.51 -6.64 -20.44
CA LEU A 163 73.42 -7.42 -19.59
C LEU A 163 73.72 -8.79 -20.22
#